data_AF-A0A1G2ZPD8-F1
#
_entry.id   AF-A0A1G2ZPD8-F1
#
_cell.length_a   1.000
_cell.length_b   1.000
_cell.length_c   1.000
_cell.angle_alpha   90.00
_cell.angle_beta   90.00
_cell.angle_gamma   90.00
#
_symmetry.space_group_name_H-M   'P 1'
#
loop_
_entity.id
_entity.type
_entity.pdbx_description
1 polymer ?
#
loop_
_entity_poly.entity_id
_entity_poly.type
_entity_poly.pdbx_seq_one_letter_code
_entity_poly.pdbx_strand_id
1 'polypeptide(L)' 'MAQYEVEKILATATATDDKPRIKIDFQKGDSIRIKDGPFENFDGIVEEINEAKGLIVVTVTIFGRATKVDLEYWQVEKI' A
#
# COMPACT_ATOMS: atom_id res chain seq x y z
N MET A 1 -39.68 33.85 5.06
CA MET A 1 -39.31 32.49 4.62
C MET A 1 -38.40 32.62 3.41
N ALA A 2 -37.07 32.66 3.57
CA ALA A 2 -36.11 32.60 2.45
C ALA A 2 -34.63 32.49 2.90
N GLN A 3 -34.34 31.92 4.08
CA GLN A 3 -32.94 31.91 4.57
C GLN A 3 -32.47 30.59 5.19
N TYR A 4 -33.31 29.55 5.20
CA TYR A 4 -32.94 28.23 5.71
C TYR A 4 -32.27 27.34 4.63
N GLU A 5 -32.31 27.74 3.36
CA GLU A 5 -31.87 26.89 2.24
C GLU A 5 -30.39 27.10 1.85
N VAL A 6 -29.74 28.15 2.35
CA VAL A 6 -28.35 28.46 1.98
C VAL A 6 -27.30 27.67 2.78
N GLU A 7 -27.64 27.15 3.96
CA GLU A 7 -26.69 26.37 4.77
C GLU A 7 -26.56 24.90 4.33
N LYS A 8 -27.54 24.39 3.56
CA LYS A 8 -27.52 22.98 3.14
C LYS A 8 -26.62 22.70 1.94
N ILE A 9 -26.15 23.74 1.24
CA ILE A 9 -25.35 23.62 0.02
C ILE A 9 -23.84 23.61 0.32
N LEU A 10 -23.40 24.16 1.45
CA LEU A 10 -21.97 24.22 1.80
C LEU A 10 -21.44 22.91 2.42
N ALA A 11 -22.33 22.03 2.91
CA ALA A 11 -21.96 20.74 3.49
C ALA A 11 -21.72 19.62 2.45
N THR A 12 -22.02 19.87 1.18
CA THR A 12 -21.87 18.88 0.09
C THR A 12 -20.59 19.09 -0.73
N ALA A 13 -19.63 19.85 -0.21
CA ALA A 13 -18.29 20.01 -0.79
C ALA A 13 -17.22 19.15 -0.11
N THR A 14 -17.58 18.41 0.94
CA THR A 14 -16.72 17.37 1.56
C THR A 14 -17.31 15.99 1.28
N ALA A 15 -17.73 15.75 0.04
CA ALA A 15 -17.84 14.40 -0.48
C ALA A 15 -16.41 13.88 -0.62
N THR A 16 -15.96 13.28 0.47
CA THR A 16 -14.93 12.24 0.53
C THR A 16 -14.43 11.82 -0.85
N ASP A 17 -13.17 12.14 -1.15
CA ASP A 17 -12.37 11.43 -2.14
C ASP A 17 -12.19 9.98 -1.64
N ASP A 18 -13.30 9.25 -1.61
CA ASP A 18 -13.41 7.81 -1.37
C ASP A 18 -13.04 7.14 -2.69
N LYS A 19 -11.85 7.48 -3.20
CA LYS A 19 -11.13 6.50 -3.99
C LYS A 19 -10.85 5.39 -3.00
N PRO A 20 -11.13 4.12 -3.33
CA PRO A 20 -10.67 3.01 -2.53
C PRO A 20 -9.14 3.10 -2.50
N ARG A 21 -8.61 3.82 -1.52
CA ARG A 21 -7.19 3.84 -1.22
C ARG A 21 -6.95 2.44 -0.73
N ILE A 22 -6.30 1.65 -1.58
CA ILE A 22 -5.79 0.34 -1.20
C ILE A 22 -5.07 0.57 0.12
N LYS A 23 -5.66 0.04 1.21
CA LYS A 23 -5.02 0.11 2.52
C LYS A 23 -3.87 -0.88 2.46
N ILE A 24 -2.69 -0.33 2.20
CA ILE A 24 -1.46 -1.10 2.23
C ILE A 24 -1.02 -1.10 3.70
N ASP A 25 -1.39 -2.12 4.45
CA ASP A 25 -1.02 -2.32 5.87
C ASP A 25 0.46 -2.77 6.04
N PHE A 26 1.36 -2.20 5.24
CA PHE A 26 2.80 -2.43 5.32
C PHE A 26 3.51 -1.14 5.72
N GLN A 27 4.64 -1.28 6.41
CA GLN A 27 5.52 -0.19 6.76
C GLN A 27 6.96 -0.50 6.36
N LYS A 28 7.75 0.55 6.12
CA LYS A 28 9.19 0.39 5.90
C LYS A 28 9.82 -0.30 7.11
N GLY A 29 10.59 -1.36 6.86
CA GLY A 29 11.20 -2.20 7.88
C GLY A 29 10.37 -3.41 8.29
N ASP A 30 9.12 -3.54 7.81
CA ASP A 30 8.33 -4.75 8.06
C ASP A 30 8.98 -5.96 7.38
N SER A 31 8.97 -7.08 8.09
CA SER A 31 9.30 -8.39 7.52
C SER A 31 8.09 -8.94 6.80
N ILE A 32 8.29 -9.29 5.54
CA ILE A 32 7.25 -9.86 4.68
C ILE A 32 7.75 -11.17 4.09
N ARG A 33 6.80 -12.04 3.75
CA ARG A 33 7.03 -13.23 2.95
C ARG A 33 6.37 -13.07 1.59
N ILE A 34 7.08 -13.44 0.55
CA ILE A 34 6.55 -13.40 -0.81
C ILE A 34 5.73 -14.67 -1.02
N LYS A 35 4.46 -14.50 -1.43
CA LYS A 35 3.50 -15.60 -1.60
C LYS A 35 3.14 -15.88 -3.06
N ASP A 36 3.66 -15.08 -4.00
CA ASP A 36 3.42 -15.26 -5.43
C ASP A 36 4.65 -14.81 -6.25
N GLY A 37 4.80 -15.40 -7.45
CA GLY A 37 5.84 -15.04 -8.40
C GLY A 37 7.16 -15.82 -8.25
N PRO A 38 8.22 -15.43 -8.99
CA PRO A 38 9.48 -16.18 -9.05
C PRO A 38 10.28 -16.16 -7.74
N PHE A 39 9.87 -15.31 -6.79
CA PHE A 39 10.45 -15.18 -5.46
C PHE A 39 9.52 -15.71 -4.36
N GLU A 40 8.54 -16.55 -4.71
CA GLU A 40 7.68 -17.21 -3.73
C GLU A 40 8.48 -17.96 -2.65
N ASN A 41 8.00 -17.90 -1.41
CA ASN A 41 8.62 -18.50 -0.21
C ASN A 41 9.94 -17.88 0.22
N PHE A 42 10.35 -16.75 -0.38
CA PHE A 42 11.45 -15.95 0.17
C PHE A 42 10.92 -14.91 1.15
N ASP A 43 11.71 -14.70 2.21
CA ASP A 43 11.49 -13.63 3.18
C ASP A 43 12.27 -12.39 2.77
N GLY A 44 11.69 -11.22 3.04
CA GLY A 44 12.29 -9.94 2.73
C GLY A 44 11.86 -8.84 3.69
N ILE A 45 12.51 -7.70 3.56
CA ILE A 45 12.23 -6.50 4.35
C ILE A 45 11.74 -5.40 3.41
N VAL A 46 10.63 -4.76 3.77
CA VAL A 46 10.08 -3.63 3.01
C VAL A 46 11.02 -2.43 3.14
N GLU A 47 11.55 -1.95 2.01
CA GLU A 47 12.42 -0.77 1.94
C GLU A 47 11.63 0.49 1.59
N GLU A 48 10.67 0.37 0.68
CA GLU A 48 9.86 1.49 0.19
C GLU A 48 8.47 1.00 -0.21
N ILE A 49 7.47 1.86 -0.05
CA ILE A 49 6.07 1.57 -0.39
C ILE A 49 5.56 2.70 -1.26
N ASN A 50 5.01 2.34 -2.41
CA ASN A 50 4.34 3.25 -3.32
C ASN A 50 2.84 2.96 -3.32
N GLU A 51 2.13 3.57 -2.37
CA GLU A 51 0.67 3.42 -2.23
C GLU A 51 -0.11 3.94 -3.44
N ALA A 52 0.44 4.91 -4.17
CA ALA A 52 -0.20 5.46 -5.37
C ALA A 52 -0.19 4.47 -6.54
N LYS A 53 0.82 3.58 -6.60
CA LYS A 53 0.98 2.56 -7.66
C LYS A 53 0.67 1.14 -7.20
N GLY A 54 0.53 0.89 -5.89
CA GLY A 54 0.42 -0.46 -5.34
C GLY A 54 1.73 -1.26 -5.41
N LEU A 55 2.87 -0.59 -5.55
CA LEU A 55 4.18 -1.24 -5.64
C LEU A 55 4.92 -1.13 -4.31
N ILE A 56 5.69 -2.16 -3.98
CA ILE A 56 6.56 -2.18 -2.82
C ILE A 56 7.96 -2.62 -3.25
N VAL A 57 8.97 -1.93 -2.73
CA VAL A 57 10.36 -2.31 -2.91
C VAL A 57 10.75 -3.14 -1.71
N VAL A 58 11.15 -4.38 -1.95
CA VAL A 58 11.53 -5.33 -0.92
C VAL A 58 12.99 -5.70 -1.11
N THR A 59 13.75 -5.78 -0.02
CA THR A 59 15.08 -6.40 -0.01
C THR A 59 14.95 -7.86 0.39
N VAL A 60 15.27 -8.75 -0.52
CA VAL A 60 15.24 -10.21 -0.31
C VAL A 60 16.68 -10.71 -0.18
N THR A 61 16.91 -11.63 0.75
CA THR A 61 18.23 -12.27 0.92
C THR A 61 18.25 -13.60 0.19
N ILE A 62 18.98 -13.68 -0.93
CA ILE A 62 19.09 -14.90 -1.74
C ILE A 62 20.58 -15.25 -1.88
N PHE A 63 20.97 -16.48 -1.54
CA PHE A 63 22.37 -16.95 -1.56
C PHE A 63 23.35 -16.05 -0.78
N GLY A 64 22.90 -15.47 0.35
CA GLY A 64 23.71 -14.53 1.14
C GLY A 64 23.92 -13.16 0.49
N ARG A 65 23.18 -12.84 -0.57
CA ARG A 65 23.18 -11.53 -1.24
C ARG A 65 21.83 -10.85 -1.06
N ALA A 66 21.86 -9.62 -0.57
CA ALA A 66 20.69 -8.75 -0.52
C ALA A 66 20.40 -8.21 -1.93
N THR A 67 19.23 -8.54 -2.47
CA THR A 67 18.77 -8.07 -3.78
C THR A 67 17.48 -7.29 -3.60
N LYS A 68 17.40 -6.09 -4.20
CA LYS A 68 16.17 -5.29 -4.20
C LYS A 68 15.28 -5.72 -5.36
N VAL A 69 14.02 -5.96 -5.06
CA VAL A 69 12.99 -6.34 -6.04
C VAL A 69 11.74 -5.51 -5.83
N ASP A 70 11.14 -5.09 -6.93
CA ASP A 70 9.83 -4.43 -6.96
C ASP A 70 8.75 -5.50 -7.07
N LEU A 71 7.81 -5.50 -6.13
CA LEU A 71 6.68 -6.43 -6.08
C LEU A 71 5.39 -5.65 -5.91
N GLU A 72 4.27 -6.27 -6.28
CA GLU A 72 2.96 -5.70 -5.96
C GLU A 72 2.57 -6.05 -4.53
N TYR A 73 1.83 -5.15 -3.85
CA TYR A 73 1.45 -5.32 -2.45
C TYR A 73 0.68 -6.63 -2.16
N TRP A 74 -0.02 -7.18 -3.16
CA TRP A 74 -0.78 -8.42 -3.04
C TRP A 74 0.05 -9.69 -3.23
N GLN A 75 1.29 -9.58 -3.72
CA GLN A 75 2.21 -10.71 -3.89
C GLN A 75 3.00 -11.03 -2.62
N VAL A 76 2.85 -10.21 -1.59
CA VAL A 76 3.49 -10.39 -0.29
C VAL A 76 2.47 -10.55 0.82
N GLU A 77 2.93 -11.08 1.95
CA GLU A 77 2.18 -11.25 3.18
C GLU A 77 3.06 -10.83 4.36
N LYS A 78 2.47 -10.20 5.38
CA LYS A 78 3.20 -9.81 6.59
C LYS A 78 3.48 -11.03 7.46
N ILE A 79 4.69 -11.10 8.03
CA ILE A 79 5.09 -12.12 9.01
C ILE A 79 4.74 -11.66 10.42
#